data_AF-A0A969LPX9-F1
#
_entry.id   AF-A0A969LPX9-F1
#
_cell.length_a   1.000
_cell.length_b   1.000
_cell.length_c   1.000
_cell.angle_alpha   90.00
_cell.angle_beta   90.00
_cell.angle_gamma   90.00
#
_symmetry.space_group_name_H-M   'P 1'
#
loop_
_entity.id
_entity.type
_entity.pdbx_description
1 polymer ?
#
loop_
_entity_poly.entity_id
_entity_poly.type
_entity_poly.pdbx_seq_one_letter_code
_entity_poly.pdbx_strand_id
1 'polypeptide(L)'
;MHEEWKTSGNDIMKSRSYRVNNNDTVMMETAELLKKGEDIFYIPTVPNQNQGKPVEFKLTSAQNNEYIFENPEHDFPQRIIYNLKSATETEATIDGRINGQYRKMVYRFSKKQAP
;
A
#
# COMPACT_ATOMS: atom_id res chain seq x y z
N MET A 1 -8.61 -8.77 8.08
CA MET A 1 -7.48 -8.46 7.19
C MET A 1 -6.33 -9.36 7.59
N HIS A 2 -5.86 -10.21 6.67
CA HIS A 2 -4.64 -10.98 6.87
C HIS A 2 -3.61 -10.49 5.86
N GLU A 3 -2.47 -10.08 6.39
CA GLU A 3 -1.31 -9.64 5.67
C GLU A 3 -0.19 -10.62 6.04
N GLU A 4 0.24 -11.41 5.05
CA GLU A 4 1.37 -12.31 5.21
C GLU A 4 2.56 -11.73 4.46
N TRP A 5 3.65 -11.48 5.18
CA TRP A 5 4.93 -11.04 4.63
C TRP A 5 5.81 -12.25 4.43
N LYS A 6 6.26 -12.50 3.19
CA LYS A 6 7.28 -13.52 2.90
C LYS A 6 8.49 -12.83 2.28
N THR A 7 9.61 -12.90 2.98
CA THR A 7 10.92 -12.54 2.44
C THR A 7 11.33 -13.60 1.41
N SER A 8 11.64 -13.17 0.19
CA SER A 8 12.22 -14.05 -0.85
C SER A 8 13.50 -13.41 -1.36
N GLY A 9 14.63 -13.88 -0.82
CA GLY A 9 15.97 -13.42 -1.22
C GLY A 9 16.40 -12.09 -0.60
N ASN A 10 17.63 -11.67 -0.94
CA ASN A 10 18.34 -10.58 -0.27
C ASN A 10 17.75 -9.16 -0.46
N ASP A 11 16.82 -8.94 -1.40
CA ASP A 11 16.33 -7.58 -1.72
C ASP A 11 14.81 -7.47 -1.98
N ILE A 12 14.02 -8.55 -1.77
CA ILE A 12 12.59 -8.54 -2.11
C ILE A 12 11.71 -9.00 -0.95
N MET A 13 10.92 -8.07 -0.41
CA MET A 13 9.83 -8.37 0.53
C MET A 13 8.50 -8.39 -0.22
N LYS A 14 7.94 -9.57 -0.44
CA LYS A 14 6.61 -9.69 -1.05
C LYS A 14 5.57 -9.75 0.06
N SER A 15 4.64 -8.81 0.09
CA SER A 15 3.39 -8.97 0.85
C SER A 15 2.31 -9.56 -0.04
N ARG A 16 1.37 -10.24 0.58
CA ARG A 16 0.09 -10.54 -0.06
C ARG A 16 -1.01 -10.15 0.92
N SER A 17 -1.82 -9.16 0.56
CA SER A 17 -2.84 -8.59 1.43
C SER A 17 -4.23 -8.91 0.89
N TYR A 18 -4.94 -9.85 1.50
CA TYR A 18 -6.30 -10.18 1.05
C TYR A 18 -7.33 -9.26 1.73
N ARG A 19 -8.11 -8.51 0.95
CA ARG A 19 -9.25 -7.74 1.45
C ARG A 19 -10.56 -8.49 1.15
N VAL A 20 -11.07 -9.20 2.14
CA VAL A 20 -12.44 -9.73 2.13
C VAL A 20 -13.35 -8.64 2.67
N ASN A 21 -14.23 -8.09 1.83
CA ASN A 21 -15.35 -7.28 2.30
C ASN A 21 -16.59 -8.17 2.45
N ASN A 22 -17.31 -7.95 3.55
CA ASN A 22 -18.32 -8.85 4.10
C ASN A 22 -19.63 -8.80 3.30
N ASN A 23 -19.65 -9.38 2.09
CA ASN A 23 -20.80 -10.00 1.38
C ASN A 23 -20.82 -9.78 -0.15
N ASP A 24 -19.95 -8.97 -0.77
CA ASP A 24 -19.95 -8.86 -2.25
C ASP A 24 -18.64 -8.25 -2.78
N THR A 25 -17.89 -9.04 -3.57
CA THR A 25 -16.59 -8.75 -4.21
C THR A 25 -15.33 -8.89 -3.33
N VAL A 26 -14.57 -9.96 -3.58
CA VAL A 26 -13.18 -10.13 -3.12
C VAL A 26 -12.28 -9.30 -4.03
N MET A 27 -11.92 -8.09 -3.63
CA MET A 27 -10.84 -7.34 -4.29
C MET A 27 -9.50 -7.96 -3.84
N MET A 28 -8.89 -8.78 -4.69
CA MET A 28 -7.56 -9.33 -4.49
C MET A 28 -6.52 -8.26 -4.86
N GLU A 29 -6.15 -7.41 -3.91
CA GLU A 29 -5.04 -6.49 -4.08
C GLU A 29 -3.74 -7.16 -3.62
N THR A 30 -2.73 -7.24 -4.47
CA THR A 30 -1.39 -7.71 -4.05
C THR A 30 -0.47 -6.52 -3.96
N ALA A 31 0.32 -6.42 -2.90
CA ALA A 31 1.30 -5.35 -2.74
C ALA A 31 2.69 -5.95 -2.62
N GLU A 32 3.68 -5.37 -3.28
CA GLU A 32 5.08 -5.79 -3.14
C GLU A 32 5.89 -4.64 -2.54
N LEU A 33 6.76 -4.94 -1.57
CA LEU A 33 7.79 -4.02 -1.10
C LEU A 33 9.14 -4.44 -1.69
N LEU A 34 9.58 -3.72 -2.70
CA LEU A 34 10.79 -4.01 -3.43
C LEU A 34 11.90 -3.06 -2.97
N LYS A 35 12.97 -3.61 -2.40
CA LYS A 35 14.20 -2.86 -2.19
C LYS A 35 15.01 -2.93 -3.49
N LYS A 36 15.54 -1.80 -3.93
CA LYS A 36 16.46 -1.70 -5.08
C LYS A 36 17.64 -0.85 -4.62
N GLY A 37 18.66 -1.49 -4.04
CA GLY A 37 19.80 -0.77 -3.46
C GLY A 37 19.39 -0.02 -2.18
N GLU A 38 19.51 1.31 -2.16
CA GLU A 38 19.08 2.14 -1.02
C GLU A 38 17.60 2.54 -1.10
N ASP A 39 16.97 2.38 -2.27
CA ASP A 39 15.59 2.76 -2.49
C ASP A 39 14.62 1.64 -2.13
N ILE A 40 13.45 2.01 -1.61
CA ILE A 40 12.33 1.10 -1.31
C ILE A 40 11.14 1.53 -2.15
N PHE A 41 10.45 0.56 -2.77
CA PHE A 41 9.27 0.79 -3.59
C PHE A 41 8.09 0.00 -3.06
N TYR A 42 6.95 0.65 -2.93
CA TYR A 42 5.65 0.04 -2.69
C TYR A 42 4.91 -0.13 -4.01
N ILE A 43 4.55 -1.37 -4.34
CA ILE A 43 4.03 -1.75 -5.65
C ILE A 43 2.68 -2.45 -5.50
N PRO A 44 1.57 -1.71 -5.37
CA PRO A 44 0.23 -2.28 -5.38
C PRO A 44 -0.15 -2.73 -6.80
N THR A 45 -0.78 -3.88 -6.87
CA THR A 45 -1.42 -4.43 -8.07
C THR A 45 -2.87 -4.72 -7.73
N VAL A 46 -3.79 -3.97 -8.34
CA VAL A 46 -5.23 -4.15 -8.18
C VAL A 46 -5.78 -4.61 -9.53
N PRO A 47 -6.29 -5.85 -9.67
CA PRO A 47 -6.69 -6.40 -10.96
C PRO A 47 -7.76 -5.55 -11.68
N ASN A 48 -8.60 -4.83 -10.93
CA ASN A 48 -9.64 -3.95 -11.48
C ASN A 48 -9.27 -2.46 -11.50
N GLN A 49 -8.03 -2.07 -11.18
CA GLN A 49 -7.55 -0.69 -11.33
C GLN A 49 -6.26 -0.65 -12.14
N ASN A 50 -5.97 0.49 -12.77
CA ASN A 50 -4.78 0.66 -13.61
C ASN A 50 -4.58 -0.45 -14.67
N GLN A 51 -5.67 -0.96 -15.26
CA GLN A 51 -5.64 -2.08 -16.22
C GLN A 51 -4.98 -3.36 -15.66
N GLY A 52 -4.99 -3.56 -14.34
CA GLY A 52 -4.32 -4.67 -13.68
C GLY A 52 -2.79 -4.57 -13.65
N LYS A 53 -2.22 -3.40 -13.99
CA LYS A 53 -0.78 -3.17 -13.98
C LYS A 53 -0.31 -2.71 -12.58
N PRO A 54 0.85 -3.22 -12.11
CA PRO A 54 1.48 -2.70 -10.90
C PRO A 54 1.80 -1.21 -11.06
N VAL A 55 1.64 -0.45 -9.98
CA VAL A 55 2.07 0.95 -9.91
C VAL A 55 3.18 1.05 -8.90
N GLU A 56 4.35 1.56 -9.26
CA GLU A 56 5.46 1.73 -8.31
C GLU A 56 5.35 3.08 -7.60
N PHE A 57 5.45 3.08 -6.27
CA PHE A 57 5.57 4.28 -5.44
C PHE A 57 6.89 4.21 -4.66
N LYS A 58 7.75 5.22 -4.82
CA LYS A 58 9.05 5.26 -4.13
C LYS A 58 8.87 5.75 -2.70
N LEU A 59 9.52 5.11 -1.74
CA LEU A 59 9.61 5.60 -0.36
C LEU A 59 10.42 6.90 -0.35
N THR A 60 9.79 7.99 0.07
CA THR A 60 10.42 9.32 0.15
C THR A 60 10.67 9.77 1.58
N SER A 61 9.93 9.20 2.55
CA SER A 61 10.14 9.48 3.98
C SER A 61 9.75 8.28 4.84
N ALA A 62 10.55 8.02 5.88
CA ALA A 62 10.29 7.01 6.90
C ALA A 62 10.73 7.54 8.27
N GLN A 63 9.78 8.07 9.05
CA GLN A 63 10.06 8.68 10.35
C GLN A 63 8.85 8.58 11.27
N ASN A 64 9.05 8.49 12.59
CA ASN A 64 7.97 8.52 13.59
C ASN A 64 6.81 7.54 13.30
N ASN A 65 7.14 6.31 12.88
CA ASN A 65 6.15 5.29 12.51
C ASN A 65 5.26 5.67 11.31
N GLU A 66 5.67 6.69 10.55
CA GLU A 66 5.07 7.12 9.31
C GLU A 66 5.99 6.79 8.12
N TYR A 67 5.41 6.25 7.06
CA TYR A 67 6.09 5.91 5.81
C TYR A 67 5.34 6.53 4.65
N ILE A 68 6.04 7.36 3.86
CA ILE A 68 5.47 8.09 2.72
C ILE A 68 6.03 7.51 1.44
N PHE A 69 5.14 7.06 0.56
CA PHE A 69 5.45 6.57 -0.76
C PHE A 69 4.82 7.49 -1.81
N GLU A 70 5.61 7.91 -2.79
CA GLU A 70 5.18 8.88 -3.80
C GLU A 70 5.45 8.37 -5.22
N ASN A 71 4.52 8.69 -6.11
CA ASN A 71 4.61 8.61 -7.56
C ASN A 71 3.89 9.83 -8.15
N PRO A 72 4.55 10.99 -8.24
CA PRO A 72 3.93 12.22 -8.73
C PRO A 72 3.50 12.14 -10.20
N GLU A 73 4.06 11.20 -10.98
CA GLU A 73 3.75 10.99 -12.39
C GLU A 73 2.45 10.20 -12.62
N HIS A 74 1.89 9.57 -11.57
CA HIS A 74 0.63 8.85 -11.66
C HIS A 74 -0.57 9.79 -11.50
N ASP A 75 -1.71 9.53 -12.16
CA ASP A 75 -2.88 10.42 -12.14
C ASP A 75 -3.55 10.40 -10.75
N PHE A 76 -3.96 9.22 -10.27
CA PHE A 76 -4.39 9.03 -8.89
C PHE A 76 -4.28 7.55 -8.49
N PRO A 77 -3.72 7.24 -7.30
CA PRO A 77 -3.14 8.18 -6.36
C PRO A 77 -1.71 8.60 -6.73
N GLN A 78 -1.25 9.69 -6.15
CA GLN A 78 0.13 10.18 -6.28
C GLN A 78 0.96 9.92 -5.03
N ARG A 79 0.29 9.79 -3.88
CA ARG A 79 0.95 9.55 -2.59
C ARG A 79 0.16 8.58 -1.73
N ILE A 80 0.90 7.72 -1.04
CA ILE A 80 0.41 6.75 -0.08
C ILE A 80 1.20 6.91 1.21
N ILE A 81 0.51 7.17 2.31
CA ILE A 81 1.11 7.41 3.63
C ILE A 81 0.62 6.32 4.58
N TYR A 82 1.52 5.51 5.12
CA TYR A 82 1.22 4.55 6.16
C TYR A 82 1.64 5.09 7.52
N ASN A 83 0.69 5.15 8.45
CA ASN A 83 0.86 5.53 9.83
C ASN A 83 0.64 4.29 10.71
N LEU A 84 1.70 3.74 11.30
CA LEU A 84 1.61 2.63 12.25
C LEU A 84 1.23 3.19 13.62
N LYS A 85 -0.08 3.30 13.89
CA LYS A 85 -0.61 3.87 15.14
C LYS A 85 -0.34 2.96 16.34
N SER A 86 -0.34 1.63 16.13
CA SER A 86 0.02 0.65 17.16
C SER A 86 0.50 -0.66 16.54
N ALA A 87 0.83 -1.67 17.35
CA ALA A 87 1.20 -3.00 16.88
C ALA A 87 0.10 -3.69 16.05
N THR A 88 -1.15 -3.27 16.23
CA THR A 88 -2.32 -3.86 15.55
C THR A 88 -3.07 -2.88 14.68
N GLU A 89 -2.85 -1.58 14.82
CA GLU A 89 -3.56 -0.54 14.06
C GLU A 89 -2.61 0.17 13.09
N THR A 90 -3.05 0.23 11.84
CA THR A 90 -2.37 0.96 10.77
C THR A 90 -3.37 1.83 10.03
N GLU A 91 -3.05 3.09 9.83
CA GLU A 91 -3.84 4.01 9.02
C GLU A 91 -3.09 4.27 7.71
N ALA A 92 -3.73 4.02 6.57
CA ALA A 92 -3.23 4.37 5.27
C ALA A 92 -4.00 5.58 4.73
N THR A 93 -3.29 6.64 4.38
CA THR A 93 -3.83 7.78 3.65
C THR A 93 -3.38 7.70 2.21
N ILE A 94 -4.30 7.86 1.28
CA ILE A 94 -4.04 7.89 -0.14
C ILE A 94 -4.49 9.25 -0.66
N ASP A 95 -3.62 9.99 -1.33
CA ASP A 95 -3.93 11.32 -1.86
C ASP A 95 -3.30 11.61 -3.22
N GLY A 96 -3.84 12.61 -3.91
CA GLY A 96 -3.40 13.03 -5.24
C GLY A 96 -4.46 13.87 -5.96
N ARG A 97 -4.14 14.32 -7.17
CA ARG A 97 -5.05 15.10 -8.02
C ARG A 97 -5.63 14.25 -9.13
N ILE A 98 -6.95 14.07 -9.14
CA ILE A 98 -7.66 13.44 -10.27
C ILE A 98 -8.46 14.50 -11.03
N ASN A 99 -8.24 14.63 -12.34
CA ASN A 99 -8.89 15.66 -13.18
C ASN A 99 -8.78 17.10 -12.58
N GLY A 100 -7.62 17.45 -12.03
CA GLY A 100 -7.38 18.76 -11.41
C GLY A 100 -7.99 18.96 -10.01
N GLN A 101 -8.75 18.00 -9.50
CA GLN A 101 -9.31 18.04 -8.15
C GLN A 101 -8.47 17.19 -7.19
N TYR A 102 -8.06 17.78 -6.07
CA TYR A 102 -7.39 17.03 -5.02
C TYR A 102 -8.37 16.11 -4.30
N ARG A 103 -8.01 14.83 -4.18
CA ARG A 103 -8.76 13.84 -3.41
C ARG A 103 -7.86 13.20 -2.37
N LYS A 104 -8.47 12.85 -1.24
CA LYS A 104 -7.85 12.16 -0.12
C LYS A 104 -8.79 11.06 0.36
N MET A 105 -8.24 9.87 0.58
CA MET A 105 -8.95 8.71 1.11
C MET A 105 -8.16 8.18 2.30
N VAL A 106 -8.83 7.82 3.39
CA VAL A 106 -8.20 7.27 4.59
C VAL A 106 -8.78 5.90 4.86
N TYR A 107 -7.90 4.92 5.03
CA TYR A 107 -8.22 3.54 5.33
C TYR A 107 -7.59 3.18 6.67
N ARG A 108 -8.37 2.52 7.53
CA ARG A 108 -7.88 2.01 8.81
C ARG A 108 -7.90 0.50 8.79
N PHE A 109 -6.78 -0.06 9.17
CA PHE A 109 -6.53 -1.49 9.16
C PHE A 109 -6.23 -1.95 10.58
N SER A 110 -6.96 -2.97 11.02
CA SER A 110 -6.66 -3.67 12.25
C SER A 110 -6.20 -5.10 11.94
N LYS A 111 -5.02 -5.46 12.42
CA LYS A 111 -4.58 -6.86 12.45
C LYS A 111 -5.46 -7.59 13.47
N LYS A 112 -6.37 -8.45 13.00
CA LYS A 112 -6.96 -9.46 13.88
C LYS A 112 -5.82 -10.41 14.26
N GLN A 113 -5.42 -10.42 15.52
CA GLN A 113 -4.62 -11.52 16.04
C GLN A 113 -5.42 -12.80 15.79
N ALA A 114 -4.81 -13.75 15.07
CA ALA A 114 -5.35 -15.09 15.01
C ALA A 114 -5.28 -15.68 16.44
N PRO A 115 -6.33 -16.39 16.90
CA PRO A 115 -6.33 -17.04 18.21
C PRO A 115 -5.24 -18.11 18.34
#